data_AF-A0A1H1PGC9-F1
#
_entry.id   AF-A0A1H1PGC9-F1
#
_cell.length_a   1.000
_cell.length_b   1.000
_cell.length_c   1.000
_cell.angle_alpha   90.00
_cell.angle_beta   90.00
_cell.angle_gamma   90.00
#
_symmetry.space_group_name_H-M   'P 1'
#
loop_
_entity.id
_entity.type
_entity.pdbx_description
1 polymer ?
#
loop_
_entity_poly.entity_id
_entity_poly.type
_entity_poly.pdbx_seq_one_letter_code
_entity_poly.pdbx_strand_id
1 'polypeptide(L)'
;MMRMKVLFCGLLLLCSPLWADERSALQLSELDSRSQLLGASAMLYFNPKDRTPDPRLLTSVFQHLQILKTDVQQLGQPPELARPVQAMQQVFSQLEELPPVRRQEYPLLVRQLLVHQQALREAAGAAYLREQRGLPGEASALLFGEQSRALARFLFDYQLRHYPVTDKEQWLLSAEQLQTLDQGIEERFGRLRQQYPEHADALGKLHGSYQFVRVQVQKADKRASGGAEFYLGRAVTDLDELALAVAQRRP
;
A
#
# COMPACT_ATOMS: atom_id res chain seq x y z
N MET A 1 11.08 -36.73 -44.81
CA MET A 1 10.17 -35.57 -44.67
C MET A 1 9.31 -35.53 -43.40
N MET A 2 9.42 -36.48 -42.44
CA MET A 2 8.62 -36.47 -41.19
C MET A 2 9.30 -35.84 -39.96
N ARG A 3 10.62 -35.67 -39.94
CA ARG A 3 11.35 -35.14 -38.77
C ARG A 3 11.30 -33.62 -38.60
N MET A 4 10.95 -32.88 -39.65
CA MET A 4 10.97 -31.41 -39.63
C MET A 4 9.67 -30.80 -39.07
N LYS A 5 8.57 -31.57 -39.05
CA LYS A 5 7.28 -31.12 -38.47
C LYS A 5 7.22 -31.25 -36.94
N VAL A 6 7.99 -32.18 -36.36
CA VAL A 6 8.01 -32.41 -34.91
C VAL A 6 8.83 -31.32 -34.18
N LEU A 7 9.87 -30.78 -34.82
CA LEU A 7 10.66 -29.68 -34.24
C LEU A 7 9.88 -28.36 -34.16
N PHE A 8 8.93 -28.12 -35.07
CA PHE A 8 8.14 -26.89 -35.10
C PHE A 8 7.05 -26.85 -34.02
N CYS A 9 6.49 -28.00 -33.62
CA CYS A 9 5.54 -28.07 -32.50
C CYS A 9 6.20 -27.95 -31.13
N GLY A 10 7.48 -28.34 -30.98
CA GLY A 10 8.22 -28.16 -29.72
C GLY A 10 8.62 -26.71 -29.44
N LEU A 11 8.85 -25.91 -30.49
CA LEU A 11 9.25 -24.50 -30.33
C LEU A 11 8.05 -23.59 -30.00
N LEU A 12 6.84 -23.94 -30.42
CA LEU A 12 5.63 -23.15 -30.14
C LEU A 12 5.11 -23.28 -28.70
N LEU A 13 5.56 -24.29 -27.94
CA LEU A 13 5.26 -24.44 -26.51
C LEU A 13 6.20 -23.61 -25.60
N LEU A 14 7.32 -23.11 -26.13
CA LEU A 14 8.25 -22.24 -25.39
C LEU A 14 7.96 -20.75 -25.58
N CYS A 15 7.06 -20.41 -26.49
CA CYS A 15 6.50 -19.07 -26.65
C CYS A 15 5.11 -19.01 -26.02
N SER A 16 4.99 -19.43 -24.74
CA SER A 16 3.94 -18.81 -23.93
C SER A 16 4.32 -17.34 -23.88
N PRO A 17 3.54 -16.43 -24.48
CA PRO A 17 3.88 -15.03 -24.37
C PRO A 17 3.82 -14.76 -22.86
N LEU A 18 4.96 -14.34 -22.31
CA LEU A 18 5.08 -13.89 -20.93
C LEU A 18 4.26 -12.59 -20.87
N TRP A 19 2.93 -12.72 -20.87
CA TRP A 19 2.04 -11.59 -20.68
C TRP A 19 2.32 -11.14 -19.27
N ALA A 20 2.96 -9.97 -19.15
CA ALA A 20 2.97 -9.26 -17.89
C ALA A 20 1.53 -9.21 -17.42
N ASP A 21 1.28 -9.78 -16.25
CA ASP A 21 -0.06 -9.96 -15.74
C ASP A 21 -0.48 -8.66 -15.05
N GLU A 22 -1.46 -7.95 -15.61
CA GLU A 22 -1.99 -6.71 -15.02
C GLU A 22 -2.39 -6.94 -13.56
N ARG A 23 -2.86 -8.15 -13.22
CA ARG A 23 -3.14 -8.55 -11.84
C ARG A 23 -1.89 -8.61 -10.96
N SER A 24 -0.78 -9.13 -11.46
CA SER A 24 0.49 -9.17 -10.73
C SER A 24 1.01 -7.74 -10.47
N ALA A 25 0.88 -6.84 -11.45
CA ALA A 25 1.18 -5.41 -11.25
C ALA A 25 0.27 -4.76 -10.19
N LEU A 26 -1.02 -5.07 -10.19
CA LEU A 26 -1.96 -4.59 -9.16
C LEU A 26 -1.64 -5.13 -7.77
N GLN A 27 -1.31 -6.42 -7.65
CA GLN A 27 -0.88 -7.02 -6.37
C GLN A 27 0.39 -6.36 -5.84
N LEU A 28 1.37 -6.09 -6.71
CA LEU A 28 2.59 -5.36 -6.32
C LEU A 28 2.29 -3.92 -5.90
N SER A 29 1.31 -3.27 -6.52
CA SER A 29 0.83 -1.94 -6.09
C SER A 29 0.14 -2.01 -4.72
N GLU A 30 -0.67 -3.04 -4.47
CA GLU A 30 -1.35 -3.26 -3.20
C GLU A 30 -0.35 -3.58 -2.06
N LEU A 31 0.74 -4.32 -2.34
CA LEU A 31 1.82 -4.51 -1.35
C LEU A 31 2.37 -3.18 -0.83
N ASP A 32 2.55 -2.18 -1.71
CA ASP A 32 2.99 -0.85 -1.31
C ASP A 32 1.94 -0.15 -0.43
N SER A 33 0.68 -0.04 -0.90
CA SER A 33 -0.39 0.64 -0.15
C SER A 33 -0.63 -0.02 1.21
N ARG A 34 -0.76 -1.34 1.27
CA ARG A 34 -0.99 -2.12 2.49
C ARG A 34 0.16 -2.03 3.48
N SER A 35 1.41 -2.01 3.01
CA SER A 35 2.57 -1.84 3.89
C SER A 35 2.53 -0.48 4.61
N GLN A 36 2.10 0.57 3.91
CA GLN A 36 1.96 1.91 4.46
C GLN A 36 0.79 2.00 5.45
N LEU A 37 -0.36 1.37 5.13
CA LEU A 37 -1.49 1.28 6.06
C LEU A 37 -1.15 0.51 7.33
N LEU A 38 -0.37 -0.57 7.22
CA LEU A 38 0.14 -1.32 8.36
C LEU A 38 0.98 -0.41 9.26
N GLY A 39 1.95 0.33 8.69
CA GLY A 39 2.78 1.27 9.43
C GLY A 39 1.97 2.39 10.08
N ALA A 40 1.01 2.96 9.36
CA ALA A 40 0.10 4.00 9.85
C ALA A 40 -0.72 3.53 11.06
N SER A 41 -1.32 2.33 10.95
CA SER A 41 -2.11 1.71 12.02
C SER A 41 -1.24 1.35 13.24
N ALA A 42 -0.04 0.83 13.00
CA ALA A 42 0.90 0.47 14.06
C ALA A 42 1.38 1.69 14.85
N MET A 43 1.69 2.80 14.17
CA MET A 43 2.05 4.06 14.83
C MET A 43 0.92 4.61 15.72
N LEU A 44 -0.33 4.50 15.29
CA LEU A 44 -1.47 4.93 16.10
C LEU A 44 -1.69 4.00 17.31
N TYR A 45 -1.68 2.68 17.10
CA TYR A 45 -1.97 1.72 18.16
C TYR A 45 -0.85 1.67 19.20
N PHE A 46 0.40 1.55 18.77
CA PHE A 46 1.58 1.47 19.64
C PHE A 46 2.13 2.86 20.01
N ASN A 47 1.26 3.84 20.24
CA ASN A 47 1.68 5.17 20.66
C ASN A 47 1.98 5.19 22.17
N PRO A 48 3.22 5.49 22.61
CA PRO A 48 3.57 5.49 24.04
C PRO A 48 2.78 6.53 24.85
N LYS A 49 2.23 7.56 24.19
CA LYS A 49 1.44 8.62 24.81
C LYS A 49 -0.03 8.26 24.97
N ASP A 50 -0.50 7.17 24.36
CA ASP A 50 -1.88 6.70 24.50
C ASP A 50 -1.98 5.66 25.62
N ARG A 51 -2.92 5.87 26.54
CA ARG A 51 -3.18 4.96 27.66
C ARG A 51 -4.19 3.87 27.31
N THR A 52 -5.05 4.17 26.34
CA THR A 52 -6.17 3.32 25.91
C THR A 52 -6.24 3.38 24.39
N PRO A 53 -5.32 2.67 23.69
CA PRO A 53 -5.33 2.66 22.24
C PRO A 53 -6.61 1.99 21.73
N ASP A 54 -7.08 2.40 20.56
CA ASP A 54 -8.28 1.83 19.94
C ASP A 54 -8.00 0.40 19.47
N PRO A 55 -8.67 -0.63 20.00
CA PRO A 55 -8.42 -2.03 19.64
C PRO A 55 -8.68 -2.32 18.15
N ARG A 56 -9.49 -1.50 17.48
CA ARG A 56 -9.73 -1.63 16.03
C ARG A 56 -8.45 -1.47 15.23
N LEU A 57 -7.53 -0.61 15.67
CA LEU A 57 -6.25 -0.40 14.99
C LEU A 57 -5.36 -1.64 15.06
N LEU A 58 -5.34 -2.37 16.19
CA LEU A 58 -4.61 -3.63 16.28
C LEU A 58 -5.16 -4.67 15.29
N THR A 59 -6.49 -4.70 15.16
CA THR A 59 -7.14 -5.54 14.13
C THR A 59 -6.72 -5.11 12.73
N SER A 60 -6.67 -3.81 12.42
CA SER A 60 -6.17 -3.30 11.14
C SER A 60 -4.73 -3.72 10.87
N VAL A 61 -3.82 -3.60 11.86
CA VAL A 61 -2.41 -4.02 11.72
C VAL A 61 -2.33 -5.51 11.38
N PHE A 62 -3.05 -6.35 12.13
CA PHE A 62 -3.08 -7.79 11.87
C PHE A 62 -3.63 -8.11 10.47
N GLN A 63 -4.73 -7.48 10.07
CA GLN A 63 -5.35 -7.68 8.76
C GLN A 63 -4.39 -7.32 7.62
N HIS A 64 -3.76 -6.14 7.66
CA HIS A 64 -2.79 -5.74 6.65
C HIS A 64 -1.62 -6.71 6.58
N LEU A 65 -1.13 -7.19 7.72
CA LEU A 65 -0.04 -8.15 7.75
C LEU A 65 -0.41 -9.50 7.12
N GLN A 66 -1.63 -10.01 7.36
CA GLN A 66 -2.09 -11.24 6.72
C GLN A 66 -2.30 -11.07 5.21
N ILE A 67 -2.82 -9.92 4.77
CA ILE A 67 -2.96 -9.61 3.34
C ILE A 67 -1.59 -9.61 2.67
N LEU A 68 -0.61 -8.86 3.22
CA LEU A 68 0.75 -8.83 2.70
C LEU A 68 1.39 -10.22 2.59
N LYS A 69 1.19 -11.08 3.60
CA LYS A 69 1.68 -12.47 3.57
C LYS A 69 1.01 -13.26 2.44
N THR A 70 -0.30 -13.11 2.29
CA THR A 70 -1.09 -13.80 1.26
C THR A 70 -0.67 -13.35 -0.13
N ASP A 71 -0.52 -12.05 -0.35
CA ASP A 71 -0.12 -11.49 -1.64
C ASP A 71 1.29 -11.92 -2.02
N VAL A 72 2.25 -11.88 -1.09
CA VAL A 72 3.60 -12.40 -1.34
C VAL A 72 3.59 -13.90 -1.64
N GLN A 73 2.72 -14.68 -0.99
CA GLN A 73 2.55 -16.09 -1.32
C GLN A 73 2.00 -16.31 -2.73
N GLN A 74 1.00 -15.52 -3.14
CA GLN A 74 0.41 -15.57 -4.48
C GLN A 74 1.40 -15.17 -5.57
N LEU A 75 2.33 -14.26 -5.26
CA LEU A 75 3.43 -13.87 -6.14
C LEU A 75 4.60 -14.90 -6.18
N GLY A 76 4.45 -16.06 -5.53
CA GLY A 76 5.45 -17.13 -5.54
C GLY A 76 6.56 -17.00 -4.49
N GLN A 77 6.37 -16.14 -3.48
CA GLN A 77 7.31 -15.91 -2.37
C GLN A 77 8.72 -15.47 -2.80
N PRO A 78 8.86 -14.47 -3.70
CA PRO A 78 10.19 -13.96 -4.06
C PRO A 78 10.92 -13.47 -2.80
N PRO A 79 12.19 -13.88 -2.57
CA PRO A 79 12.91 -13.60 -1.32
C PRO A 79 12.97 -12.12 -0.95
N GLU A 80 13.04 -11.22 -1.94
CA GLU A 80 13.06 -9.78 -1.78
C GLU A 80 11.75 -9.20 -1.21
N LEU A 81 10.61 -9.87 -1.42
CA LEU A 81 9.32 -9.49 -0.81
C LEU A 81 9.04 -10.30 0.46
N ALA A 82 9.38 -11.59 0.47
CA ALA A 82 9.10 -12.49 1.59
C ALA A 82 9.88 -12.14 2.85
N ARG A 83 11.17 -11.81 2.72
CA ARG A 83 12.02 -11.48 3.88
C ARG A 83 11.53 -10.27 4.66
N PRO A 84 11.26 -9.09 4.06
CA PRO A 84 10.76 -7.95 4.83
C PRO A 84 9.39 -8.23 5.44
N VAL A 85 8.48 -8.96 4.77
CA VAL A 85 7.19 -9.35 5.39
C VAL A 85 7.37 -10.23 6.62
N GLN A 86 8.27 -11.22 6.57
CA GLN A 86 8.60 -12.06 7.72
C GLN A 86 9.20 -11.25 8.87
N ALA A 87 10.11 -10.33 8.56
CA ALA A 87 10.73 -9.46 9.56
C ALA A 87 9.70 -8.52 10.20
N MET A 88 8.78 -7.94 9.43
CA MET A 88 7.65 -7.16 9.97
C MET A 88 6.77 -8.00 10.89
N GLN A 89 6.48 -9.26 10.54
CA GLN A 89 5.71 -10.17 11.39
C GLN A 89 6.42 -10.44 12.72
N GLN A 90 7.74 -10.64 12.71
CA GLN A 90 8.53 -10.84 13.93
C GLN A 90 8.51 -9.60 14.83
N VAL A 91 8.70 -8.40 14.25
CA VAL A 91 8.64 -7.14 15.01
C VAL A 91 7.24 -6.90 15.57
N PHE A 92 6.19 -7.20 14.80
CA PHE A 92 4.82 -7.08 15.27
C PHE A 92 4.52 -8.01 16.45
N SER A 93 4.96 -9.27 16.41
CA SER A 93 4.82 -10.18 17.55
C SER A 93 5.54 -9.66 18.80
N GLN A 94 6.73 -9.07 18.66
CA GLN A 94 7.43 -8.43 19.78
C GLN A 94 6.66 -7.23 20.34
N LEU A 95 6.03 -6.42 19.47
CA LEU A 95 5.19 -5.29 19.88
C LEU A 95 3.96 -5.76 20.68
N GLU A 96 3.30 -6.84 20.25
CA GLU A 96 2.14 -7.41 20.94
C GLU A 96 2.48 -8.05 22.29
N GLU A 97 3.63 -8.72 22.38
CA GLU A 97 4.10 -9.35 23.62
C GLU A 97 4.62 -8.34 24.66
N LEU A 98 4.89 -7.10 24.24
CA LEU A 98 5.46 -6.10 25.13
C LEU A 98 4.40 -5.60 26.14
N PRO A 99 4.64 -5.74 27.45
CA PRO A 99 3.66 -5.33 28.45
C PRO A 99 3.48 -3.80 28.46
N PRO A 100 2.27 -3.28 28.78
CA PRO A 100 1.98 -1.84 28.73
C PRO A 100 2.92 -0.95 29.58
N VAL A 101 3.53 -1.51 30.63
CA VAL A 101 4.53 -0.81 31.47
C VAL A 101 5.80 -0.46 30.68
N ARG A 102 6.13 -1.22 29.64
CA ARG A 102 7.30 -1.02 28.76
C ARG A 102 6.98 -0.24 27.50
N ARG A 103 5.80 0.39 27.38
CA ARG A 103 5.37 1.17 26.20
C ARG A 103 6.36 2.23 25.69
N GLN A 104 7.29 2.70 26.53
CA GLN A 104 8.36 3.62 26.10
C GLN A 104 9.31 2.98 25.06
N GLU A 105 9.28 1.66 24.91
CA GLU A 105 10.07 0.92 23.92
C GLU A 105 9.32 0.74 22.59
N TYR A 106 8.01 1.05 22.52
CA TYR A 106 7.24 0.99 21.28
C TYR A 106 7.88 1.78 20.14
N PRO A 107 8.41 3.00 20.33
CA PRO A 107 9.04 3.74 19.24
C PRO A 107 10.22 3.02 18.60
N LEU A 108 11.01 2.28 19.40
CA LEU A 108 12.15 1.52 18.89
C LEU A 108 11.69 0.36 18.00
N LEU A 109 10.70 -0.40 18.44
CA LEU A 109 10.16 -1.52 17.68
C LEU A 109 9.38 -1.04 16.44
N VAL A 110 8.58 0.01 16.56
CA VAL A 110 7.90 0.62 15.41
C VAL A 110 8.93 1.14 14.41
N ARG A 111 10.07 1.71 14.83
CA ARG A 111 11.16 2.08 13.90
C ARG A 111 11.65 0.87 13.10
N GLN A 112 11.86 -0.28 13.74
CA GLN A 112 12.28 -1.51 13.05
C GLN A 112 11.22 -1.96 12.05
N LEU A 113 9.94 -1.87 12.42
CA LEU A 113 8.83 -2.14 11.52
C LEU A 113 8.87 -1.23 10.29
N LEU A 114 9.11 0.08 10.46
CA LEU A 114 9.23 1.05 9.37
C LEU A 114 10.41 0.77 8.43
N VAL A 115 11.54 0.28 8.96
CA VAL A 115 12.69 -0.13 8.14
C VAL A 115 12.33 -1.30 7.22
N HIS A 116 11.68 -2.34 7.76
CA HIS A 116 11.26 -3.49 6.95
C HIS A 116 10.14 -3.13 5.98
N GLN A 117 9.24 -2.24 6.39
CA GLN A 117 8.18 -1.70 5.55
C GLN A 117 8.74 -0.92 4.36
N GLN A 118 9.76 -0.08 4.57
CA GLN A 118 10.45 0.62 3.49
C GLN A 118 11.15 -0.36 2.53
N ALA A 119 11.84 -1.38 3.05
CA ALA A 119 12.48 -2.41 2.23
C ALA A 119 11.46 -3.18 1.36
N LEU A 120 10.29 -3.53 1.91
CA LEU A 120 9.20 -4.13 1.15
C LEU A 120 8.71 -3.21 0.03
N ARG A 121 8.53 -1.91 0.31
CA ARG A 121 8.09 -0.93 -0.70
C ARG A 121 9.09 -0.77 -1.84
N GLU A 122 10.37 -0.70 -1.53
CA GLU A 122 11.42 -0.60 -2.55
C GLU A 122 11.44 -1.84 -3.45
N ALA A 123 11.36 -3.04 -2.84
CA ALA A 123 11.31 -4.30 -3.58
C ALA A 123 10.02 -4.43 -4.43
N ALA A 124 8.87 -4.10 -3.86
CA ALA A 124 7.58 -4.12 -4.55
C ALA A 124 7.54 -3.09 -5.69
N GLY A 125 8.05 -1.87 -5.47
CA GLY A 125 8.15 -0.83 -6.49
C GLY A 125 9.09 -1.22 -7.63
N ALA A 126 10.24 -1.83 -7.32
CA ALA A 126 11.16 -2.33 -8.33
C ALA A 126 10.54 -3.47 -9.16
N ALA A 127 9.78 -4.38 -8.53
CA ALA A 127 9.04 -5.43 -9.23
C ALA A 127 7.90 -4.86 -10.07
N TYR A 128 7.14 -3.89 -9.52
CA TYR A 128 6.04 -3.22 -10.20
C TYR A 128 6.52 -2.55 -11.50
N LEU A 129 7.64 -1.83 -11.47
CA LEU A 129 8.22 -1.20 -12.66
C LEU A 129 8.67 -2.23 -13.72
N ARG A 130 9.05 -3.45 -13.33
CA ARG A 130 9.37 -4.52 -14.29
C ARG A 130 8.10 -5.05 -14.96
N GLU A 131 7.07 -5.35 -14.19
CA GLU A 131 5.77 -5.81 -14.72
C GLU A 131 5.15 -4.73 -15.63
N GLN A 132 5.18 -3.46 -15.21
CA GLN A 132 4.60 -2.36 -15.97
C GLN A 132 5.23 -2.19 -17.37
N ARG A 133 6.54 -2.44 -17.54
CA ARG A 133 7.20 -2.36 -18.86
C ARG A 133 6.72 -3.41 -19.85
N GLY A 134 6.19 -4.53 -19.35
CA GLY A 134 5.62 -5.59 -20.18
C GLY A 134 4.15 -5.37 -20.51
N LEU A 135 3.49 -4.39 -19.89
CA LEU A 135 2.07 -4.09 -20.13
C LEU A 135 1.89 -3.15 -21.33
N PRO A 136 0.78 -3.27 -22.08
CA PRO A 136 0.40 -2.29 -23.07
C PRO A 136 0.21 -0.91 -22.43
N GLY A 137 0.50 0.16 -23.19
CA GLY A 137 0.56 1.55 -22.69
C GLY A 137 -0.73 2.15 -22.10
N GLU A 138 -1.83 1.38 -22.04
CA GLU A 138 -3.13 1.79 -21.48
C GLU A 138 -3.68 0.74 -20.49
N ALA A 139 -2.84 0.23 -19.58
CA ALA A 139 -3.31 -0.56 -18.43
C ALA A 139 -4.06 0.36 -17.45
N SER A 140 -5.33 0.61 -17.76
CA SER A 140 -6.14 1.64 -17.12
C SER A 140 -6.45 1.29 -15.65
N ALA A 141 -6.40 0.01 -15.25
CA ALA A 141 -6.61 -0.38 -13.86
C ALA A 141 -5.47 0.07 -12.94
N LEU A 142 -4.26 0.28 -13.49
CA LEU A 142 -3.09 0.75 -12.73
C LEU A 142 -3.31 2.14 -12.12
N LEU A 143 -4.18 2.96 -12.71
CA LEU A 143 -4.50 4.30 -12.19
C LEU A 143 -5.17 4.23 -10.81
N PHE A 144 -5.96 3.19 -10.54
CA PHE A 144 -6.52 2.94 -9.22
C PHE A 144 -5.43 2.59 -8.21
N GLY A 145 -4.49 1.72 -8.58
CA GLY A 145 -3.34 1.35 -7.73
C GLY A 145 -2.42 2.54 -7.44
N GLU A 146 -2.18 3.43 -8.41
CA GLU A 146 -1.50 4.71 -8.17
C GLU A 146 -2.23 5.60 -7.17
N GLN A 147 -3.55 5.73 -7.31
CA GLN A 147 -4.36 6.55 -6.42
C GLN A 147 -4.40 5.97 -5.00
N SER A 148 -4.51 4.66 -4.88
CA SER A 148 -4.44 3.92 -3.61
C SER A 148 -3.11 4.16 -2.89
N ARG A 149 -1.98 3.96 -3.58
CA ARG A 149 -0.64 4.24 -3.03
C ARG A 149 -0.47 5.69 -2.61
N ALA A 150 -1.03 6.64 -3.36
CA ALA A 150 -0.97 8.05 -3.04
C ALA A 150 -1.72 8.37 -1.73
N LEU A 151 -2.94 7.86 -1.54
CA LEU A 151 -3.69 8.03 -0.30
C LEU A 151 -2.99 7.34 0.89
N ALA A 152 -2.47 6.13 0.69
CA ALA A 152 -1.73 5.41 1.72
C ALA A 152 -0.47 6.18 2.16
N ARG A 153 0.25 6.78 1.20
CA ARG A 153 1.42 7.63 1.48
C ARG A 153 1.05 8.91 2.21
N PHE A 154 -0.06 9.53 1.83
CA PHE A 154 -0.56 10.74 2.48
C PHE A 154 -0.93 10.49 3.94
N LEU A 155 -1.64 9.37 4.21
CA LEU A 155 -1.95 8.93 5.57
C LEU A 155 -0.68 8.59 6.36
N PHE A 156 0.22 7.80 5.78
CA PHE A 156 1.46 7.37 6.43
C PHE A 156 2.32 8.55 6.89
N ASP A 157 2.53 9.53 6.00
CA ASP A 157 3.28 10.74 6.32
C ASP A 157 2.65 11.51 7.50
N TYR A 158 1.32 11.66 7.49
CA TYR A 158 0.60 12.26 8.61
C TYR A 158 0.79 11.50 9.92
N GLN A 159 0.67 10.18 9.93
CA GLN A 159 0.91 9.41 11.16
C GLN A 159 2.35 9.55 11.65
N LEU A 160 3.31 9.50 10.73
CA LEU A 160 4.74 9.61 11.03
C LEU A 160 5.11 10.96 11.64
N ARG A 161 4.52 12.08 11.16
CA ARG A 161 4.75 13.41 11.74
C ARG A 161 4.44 13.46 13.23
N HIS A 162 3.40 12.73 13.66
CA HIS A 162 2.90 12.75 15.04
C HIS A 162 3.48 11.65 15.92
N TYR A 163 4.10 10.63 15.34
CA TYR A 163 4.69 9.51 16.07
C TYR A 163 6.10 9.85 16.59
N PRO A 164 6.47 9.47 17.83
CA PRO A 164 7.75 9.83 18.44
C PRO A 164 8.88 8.87 18.05
N VAL A 165 9.16 8.70 16.76
CA VAL A 165 10.29 7.87 16.27
C VAL A 165 11.53 8.71 15.99
N THR A 166 12.71 8.16 16.30
CA THR A 166 14.00 8.78 15.98
C THR A 166 14.30 8.70 14.49
N ASP A 167 15.05 9.66 13.96
CA ASP A 167 15.46 9.73 12.56
C ASP A 167 14.29 9.75 11.56
N LYS A 168 13.10 10.22 11.96
CA LYS A 168 11.90 10.17 11.12
C LYS A 168 12.00 10.98 9.83
N GLU A 169 12.88 11.97 9.79
CA GLU A 169 13.13 12.84 8.64
C GLU A 169 13.54 12.07 7.39
N GLN A 170 14.10 10.86 7.51
CA GLN A 170 14.45 10.02 6.36
C GLN A 170 13.23 9.47 5.61
N TRP A 171 12.06 9.43 6.25
CA TRP A 171 10.82 8.91 5.66
C TRP A 171 9.76 9.98 5.46
N LEU A 172 9.89 11.15 6.10
CA LEU A 172 8.95 12.25 5.98
C LEU A 172 9.00 12.90 4.60
N LEU A 173 7.85 13.34 4.12
CA LEU A 173 7.75 14.20 2.96
C LEU A 173 8.10 15.63 3.34
N SER A 174 8.86 16.32 2.49
CA SER A 174 8.95 17.78 2.57
C SER A 174 7.57 18.43 2.36
N ALA A 175 7.42 19.69 2.76
CA ALA A 175 6.16 20.41 2.54
C ALA A 175 5.77 20.48 1.06
N GLU A 176 6.76 20.67 0.17
CA GLU A 176 6.57 20.67 -1.28
C GLU A 176 6.15 19.29 -1.81
N GLN A 177 6.78 18.23 -1.33
CA GLN A 177 6.41 16.86 -1.71
C GLN A 177 5.00 16.50 -1.23
N LEU A 178 4.62 16.93 -0.03
CA LEU A 178 3.27 16.73 0.50
C LEU A 178 2.23 17.49 -0.33
N GLN A 179 2.53 18.73 -0.72
CA GLN A 179 1.66 19.53 -1.60
C GLN A 179 1.54 18.90 -3.00
N THR A 180 2.65 18.42 -3.56
CA THR A 180 2.67 17.73 -4.86
C THR A 180 1.83 16.44 -4.81
N LEU A 181 1.97 15.67 -3.72
CA LEU A 181 1.18 14.45 -3.51
C LEU A 181 -0.32 14.77 -3.43
N ASP A 182 -0.69 15.80 -2.67
CA ASP A 182 -2.06 16.28 -2.54
C ASP A 182 -2.67 16.70 -3.89
N GLN A 183 -1.96 17.52 -4.67
CA GLN A 183 -2.42 17.91 -6.01
C GLN A 183 -2.57 16.70 -6.94
N GLY A 184 -1.60 15.79 -6.92
CA GLY A 184 -1.64 14.56 -7.72
C GLY A 184 -2.79 13.62 -7.33
N ILE A 185 -3.26 13.64 -6.08
CA ILE A 185 -4.45 12.91 -5.64
C ILE A 185 -5.72 13.51 -6.27
N GLU A 186 -5.87 14.84 -6.23
CA GLU A 186 -7.02 15.54 -6.82
C GLU A 186 -7.14 15.28 -8.32
N GLU A 187 -6.03 15.48 -9.04
CA GLU A 187 -5.98 15.30 -10.49
C GLU A 187 -6.29 13.87 -10.90
N ARG A 188 -5.80 12.87 -10.15
CA ARG A 188 -6.10 11.47 -10.43
C ARG A 188 -7.54 11.10 -10.13
N PHE A 189 -8.17 11.63 -9.07
CA PHE A 189 -9.62 11.45 -8.88
C PHE A 189 -10.41 12.03 -10.05
N GLY A 190 -10.02 13.20 -10.56
CA GLY A 190 -10.62 13.79 -11.77
C GLY A 190 -10.50 12.86 -12.98
N ARG A 191 -9.30 12.35 -13.25
CA ARG A 191 -9.03 11.42 -14.36
C ARG A 191 -9.78 10.10 -14.22
N LEU A 192 -9.77 9.49 -13.03
CA LEU A 192 -10.48 8.23 -12.75
C LEU A 192 -11.98 8.38 -13.02
N ARG A 193 -12.60 9.49 -12.60
CA ARG A 193 -14.03 9.74 -12.84
C ARG A 193 -14.36 9.97 -14.32
N GLN A 194 -13.44 10.55 -15.09
CA GLN A 194 -13.59 10.72 -16.53
C GLN A 194 -13.43 9.39 -17.28
N GLN A 195 -12.47 8.56 -16.87
CA GLN A 195 -12.16 7.27 -17.52
C GLN A 195 -13.14 6.15 -17.15
N TYR A 196 -13.74 6.21 -15.95
CA TYR A 196 -14.63 5.18 -15.43
C TYR A 196 -15.96 5.77 -14.94
N PRO A 197 -16.79 6.30 -15.87
CA PRO A 197 -18.08 6.90 -15.51
C PRO A 197 -19.01 5.92 -14.79
N GLU A 198 -18.90 4.61 -15.06
CA GLU A 198 -19.64 3.55 -14.38
C GLU A 198 -19.28 3.39 -12.89
N HIS A 199 -18.11 3.91 -12.48
CA HIS A 199 -17.64 3.91 -11.10
C HIS A 199 -17.67 5.31 -10.46
N ALA A 200 -18.26 6.31 -11.13
CA ALA A 200 -18.23 7.70 -10.70
C ALA A 200 -18.80 7.94 -9.29
N ASP A 201 -19.86 7.22 -8.91
CA ASP A 201 -20.46 7.34 -7.57
C ASP A 201 -19.54 6.79 -6.47
N ALA A 202 -18.92 5.64 -6.71
CA ALA A 202 -17.95 5.05 -5.79
C ALA A 202 -16.74 5.99 -5.64
N LEU A 203 -16.15 6.42 -6.75
CA LEU A 203 -15.06 7.38 -6.78
C LEU A 203 -15.41 8.72 -6.11
N GLY A 204 -16.65 9.19 -6.24
CA GLY A 204 -17.16 10.38 -5.56
C GLY A 204 -17.17 10.25 -4.04
N LYS A 205 -17.58 9.09 -3.51
CA LYS A 205 -17.53 8.81 -2.06
C LYS A 205 -16.11 8.74 -1.52
N LEU A 206 -15.21 8.12 -2.28
CA LEU A 206 -13.79 8.01 -1.92
C LEU A 206 -13.11 9.38 -1.92
N HIS A 207 -13.38 10.19 -2.95
CA HIS A 207 -12.92 11.57 -3.02
C HIS A 207 -13.49 12.42 -1.89
N GLY A 208 -14.77 12.27 -1.55
CA GLY A 208 -15.38 12.94 -0.40
C GLY A 208 -14.72 12.58 0.94
N SER A 209 -14.39 11.31 1.14
CA SER A 209 -13.66 10.83 2.32
C SER A 209 -12.27 11.47 2.42
N TYR A 210 -11.57 11.58 1.28
CA TYR A 210 -10.32 12.31 1.18
C TYR A 210 -10.48 13.79 1.55
N GLN A 211 -11.41 14.52 0.91
CA GLN A 211 -11.65 15.94 1.18
C GLN A 211 -11.95 16.21 2.66
N PHE A 212 -12.73 15.34 3.28
CA PHE A 212 -13.15 15.50 4.66
C PHE A 212 -11.96 15.55 5.63
N VAL A 213 -10.93 14.73 5.40
CA VAL A 213 -9.74 14.66 6.27
C VAL A 213 -8.54 15.43 5.73
N ARG A 214 -8.57 15.90 4.48
CA ARG A 214 -7.45 16.56 3.79
C ARG A 214 -6.79 17.67 4.61
N VAL A 215 -7.59 18.62 5.10
CA VAL A 215 -7.08 19.77 5.88
C VAL A 215 -6.42 19.32 7.19
N GLN A 216 -6.95 18.26 7.80
CA GLN A 216 -6.37 17.68 9.00
C GLN A 216 -5.02 17.02 8.70
N VAL A 217 -4.93 16.26 7.61
CA VAL A 217 -3.72 15.52 7.22
C VAL A 217 -2.59 16.48 6.81
N GLN A 218 -2.92 17.63 6.22
CA GLN A 218 -1.96 18.67 5.84
C GLN A 218 -1.39 19.47 7.03
N LYS A 219 -2.13 19.56 8.15
CA LYS A 219 -1.71 20.37 9.30
C LYS A 219 -0.96 19.51 10.32
N ALA A 220 0.20 20.00 10.76
CA ALA A 220 1.03 19.34 11.76
C ALA A 220 0.63 19.66 13.23
N ASP A 221 -0.36 20.52 13.43
CA ASP A 221 -0.56 21.21 14.71
C ASP A 221 -1.41 20.43 15.72
N LYS A 222 -2.03 19.32 15.32
CA LYS A 222 -2.92 18.53 16.19
C LYS A 222 -2.45 17.08 16.23
N ARG A 223 -2.51 16.47 17.42
CA ARG A 223 -2.27 15.03 17.60
C ARG A 223 -2.95 14.22 16.50
N ALA A 224 -2.25 13.24 15.95
CA ALA A 224 -2.84 12.31 15.01
C ALA A 224 -4.15 11.74 15.56
N SER A 225 -5.20 11.76 14.75
CA SER A 225 -6.49 11.18 15.13
C SER A 225 -6.74 9.90 14.34
N GLY A 226 -7.41 8.93 14.97
CA GLY A 226 -7.90 7.73 14.30
C GLY A 226 -8.91 8.02 13.18
N GLY A 227 -9.53 9.21 13.13
CA GLY A 227 -10.46 9.57 12.06
C GLY A 227 -9.80 9.57 10.67
N ALA A 228 -8.58 10.11 10.55
CA ALA A 228 -7.86 10.12 9.27
C ALA A 228 -7.48 8.71 8.81
N GLU A 229 -7.11 7.84 9.76
CA GLU A 229 -6.82 6.42 9.46
C GLU A 229 -8.09 5.71 8.98
N PHE A 230 -9.23 5.91 9.64
CA PHE A 230 -10.49 5.30 9.24
C PHE A 230 -10.90 5.69 7.80
N TYR A 231 -10.94 6.99 7.49
CA TYR A 231 -11.40 7.46 6.18
C TYR A 231 -10.43 7.12 5.05
N LEU A 232 -9.12 7.36 5.23
CA LEU A 232 -8.14 7.08 4.17
C LEU A 232 -7.83 5.59 4.06
N GLY A 233 -7.76 4.85 5.18
CA GLY A 233 -7.55 3.40 5.17
C GLY A 233 -8.67 2.65 4.46
N ARG A 234 -9.93 3.06 4.68
CA ARG A 234 -11.05 2.52 3.91
C ARG A 234 -10.96 2.92 2.44
N ALA A 235 -10.67 4.18 2.13
CA ALA A 235 -10.60 4.64 0.75
C ALA A 235 -9.50 3.93 -0.06
N VAL A 236 -8.35 3.65 0.55
CA VAL A 236 -7.26 2.86 -0.04
C VAL A 236 -7.75 1.44 -0.37
N THR A 237 -8.38 0.77 0.60
CA THR A 237 -8.91 -0.60 0.41
C THR A 237 -9.96 -0.66 -0.71
N ASP A 238 -10.88 0.30 -0.75
CA ASP A 238 -11.91 0.39 -1.78
C ASP A 238 -11.32 0.63 -3.18
N LEU A 239 -10.24 1.42 -3.28
CA LEU A 239 -9.53 1.64 -4.55
C LEU A 239 -8.84 0.38 -5.04
N ASP A 240 -8.21 -0.39 -4.14
CA ASP A 240 -7.56 -1.66 -4.48
C ASP A 240 -8.61 -2.70 -4.96
N GLU A 241 -9.76 -2.78 -4.28
CA GLU A 241 -10.89 -3.62 -4.69
C GLU A 241 -11.45 -3.22 -6.07
N LEU A 242 -11.62 -1.92 -6.32
CA LEU A 242 -12.05 -1.40 -7.63
C LEU A 242 -11.03 -1.71 -8.73
N ALA A 243 -9.73 -1.59 -8.45
CA ALA A 243 -8.68 -1.90 -9.40
C ALA A 243 -8.77 -3.35 -9.91
N LEU A 244 -8.97 -4.30 -8.98
CA LEU A 244 -9.15 -5.71 -9.31
C LEU A 244 -10.44 -5.95 -10.10
N ALA A 245 -11.54 -5.31 -9.72
CA ALA A 245 -12.82 -5.46 -10.42
C ALA A 245 -12.75 -4.95 -11.87
N VAL A 246 -12.03 -3.85 -12.11
CA VAL A 246 -11.81 -3.29 -13.45
C VAL A 246 -10.91 -4.20 -14.28
N ALA A 247 -9.80 -4.70 -13.72
CA ALA A 247 -8.88 -5.60 -14.42
C ALA A 247 -9.56 -6.91 -14.86
N GLN A 248 -10.48 -7.45 -14.06
CA GLN A 248 -11.19 -8.70 -14.36
C GLN A 248 -12.27 -8.57 -15.44
N ARG A 249 -12.74 -7.35 -15.75
CA ARG A 249 -13.80 -7.11 -16.74
C ARG A 249 -13.29 -6.90 -18.16
N ARG A 250 -11.97 -6.87 -18.37
CA ARG A 250 -11.38 -6.76 -19.70
C ARG A 250 -11.49 -8.12 -20.43
N PRO A 251 -12.10 -8.16 -21.63
CA PRO A 251 -12.29 -9.38 -22.42
C PRO A 251 -10.98 -9.93 -23.01
#